data_AF-A0A7S4QQT8-F1
#
_entry.id   AF-A0A7S4QQT8-F1
#
_cell.length_a   1.000
_cell.length_b   1.000
_cell.length_c   1.000
_cell.angle_alpha   90.00
_cell.angle_beta   90.00
_cell.angle_gamma   90.00
#
_symmetry.space_group_name_H-M   'P 1'
#
loop_
_entity.id
_entity.type
_entity.pdbx_description
1 polymer ?
#
loop_
_entity_poly.entity_id
_entity_poly.type
_entity_poly.pdbx_seq_one_letter_code
_entity_poly.pdbx_strand_id
1 'polypeptide(L)'
;MFGPLLLLKITGTICPCLEKDEDNVARESCTSLESLPIRWYIKSHKTAGQSAGAMVGGLVSGLFGKGNKSSGVAGSEYIRINATFHLLDSAMGPSIVVRPSESQELSQEDIGIMPAEKSIPLKRFGKIEHVDDSSFLGMGGGCRSTVVCYWKNSEEEILRFDVMCPGSNTKNAEADADTRDDVIGKIMGLIEWDKNRRCASGELEEDDESSSPEEDDFENENDVCQNVTTPTKSDKPRGKAANMAHFAKREIEMQKRKRDREKKKNAYLKDSGGLKYTALAMANRS
;
A
#
# COMPACT_ATOMS: atom_id res chain seq x y z
N MET A 1 4.97 -20.47 21.27
CA MET A 1 5.39 -20.50 19.85
C MET A 1 5.84 -19.09 19.51
N PHE A 2 7.04 -18.89 18.95
CA PHE A 2 7.50 -17.56 18.57
C PHE A 2 6.64 -17.03 17.42
N GLY A 3 6.24 -15.76 17.48
CA GLY A 3 5.49 -15.14 16.40
C GLY A 3 6.36 -14.90 15.16
N PRO A 4 5.73 -14.70 13.99
CA PRO A 4 6.43 -14.54 12.72
C PRO A 4 7.39 -13.35 12.68
N LEU A 5 7.06 -12.19 13.29
CA LEU A 5 8.00 -11.06 13.35
C LEU A 5 9.20 -11.37 14.26
N LEU A 6 8.98 -12.04 15.39
CA LEU A 6 10.08 -12.46 16.25
C LEU A 6 10.99 -13.49 15.56
N LEU A 7 10.40 -14.43 14.82
CA LEU A 7 11.14 -15.39 14.01
C LEU A 7 11.96 -14.68 12.92
N LEU A 8 11.37 -13.69 12.24
CA LEU A 8 12.05 -12.84 11.26
C LEU A 8 13.27 -12.14 11.88
N LYS A 9 13.11 -11.52 13.06
CA LYS A 9 14.19 -10.83 13.78
C LYS A 9 15.32 -11.78 14.19
N ILE A 10 14.99 -12.99 14.62
CA ILE A 10 15.97 -14.00 15.11
C ILE A 10 16.71 -14.69 13.96
N THR A 11 16.01 -15.05 12.88
CA THR A 11 16.60 -15.89 11.82
C THR A 11 17.77 -15.18 11.13
N GLY A 12 17.61 -13.90 10.81
CA GLY A 12 18.68 -13.08 10.23
C GLY A 12 19.86 -12.82 11.18
N THR A 13 19.65 -12.89 12.50
CA THR A 13 20.74 -12.71 13.48
C THR A 13 21.56 -13.99 13.70
N ILE A 14 20.96 -15.18 13.54
CA ILE A 14 21.66 -16.46 13.79
C ILE A 14 22.55 -16.86 12.61
N CYS A 15 22.04 -16.80 11.38
CA CYS A 15 22.83 -17.08 10.17
C CYS A 15 22.27 -16.27 9.00
N PRO A 16 22.91 -15.13 8.67
CA PRO A 16 22.58 -14.33 7.49
C PRO A 16 22.63 -15.14 6.19
N CYS A 17 23.43 -16.20 6.18
CA CYS A 17 23.59 -17.16 5.10
C CYS A 17 22.33 -17.95 4.72
N LEU A 18 21.38 -18.10 5.64
CA LEU A 18 20.13 -18.83 5.43
C LEU A 18 18.92 -17.90 5.30
N GLU A 19 19.12 -16.59 5.49
CA GLU A 19 18.07 -15.59 5.34
C GLU A 19 17.77 -15.41 3.84
N LYS A 20 16.48 -15.49 3.48
CA LYS A 20 16.07 -15.16 2.11
C LYS A 20 16.17 -13.65 1.94
N ASP A 21 16.46 -13.18 0.72
CA ASP A 21 16.53 -11.75 0.43
C ASP A 21 15.26 -11.00 0.86
N GLU A 22 14.08 -11.61 0.64
CA GLU A 22 12.79 -11.06 1.09
C GLU A 22 12.69 -10.92 2.61
N ASP A 23 13.22 -11.89 3.37
CA ASP A 23 13.24 -11.84 4.84
C ASP A 23 14.22 -10.77 5.33
N ASN A 24 15.37 -10.60 4.67
CA ASN A 24 16.32 -9.54 5.02
C ASN A 24 15.70 -8.15 4.86
N VAL A 25 15.06 -7.89 3.71
CA VAL A 25 14.39 -6.61 3.44
C VAL A 25 13.24 -6.36 4.43
N ALA A 26 12.46 -7.39 4.75
CA ALA A 26 11.40 -7.29 5.74
C ALA A 26 11.96 -7.02 7.16
N ARG A 27 13.08 -7.64 7.54
CA ARG A 27 13.75 -7.41 8.82
C ARG A 27 14.28 -5.98 8.95
N GLU A 28 14.91 -5.47 7.91
CA GLU A 28 15.37 -4.07 7.85
C GLU A 28 14.19 -3.10 7.96
N SER A 29 13.10 -3.36 7.21
CA SER A 29 11.86 -2.58 7.28
C SER A 29 11.25 -2.61 8.68
N CYS A 30 11.17 -3.78 9.30
CA CYS A 30 10.64 -3.95 10.65
C CYS A 30 11.47 -3.17 11.68
N THR A 31 12.80 -3.23 11.57
CA THR A 31 13.71 -2.50 12.47
C THR A 31 13.58 -0.99 12.30
N SER A 32 13.45 -0.52 11.06
CA SER A 32 13.33 0.91 10.76
C SER A 32 11.99 1.51 11.18
N LEU A 33 10.91 0.72 11.19
CA LEU A 33 9.58 1.16 11.58
C LEU A 33 9.31 0.98 13.07
N GLU A 34 10.18 0.25 13.79
CA GLU A 34 10.04 0.03 15.22
C GLU A 34 10.13 1.35 15.98
N SER A 35 9.07 1.70 16.71
CA SER A 35 8.98 2.93 17.48
C SER A 35 9.04 4.21 16.64
N LEU A 36 8.57 4.17 15.39
CA LEU A 36 8.52 5.36 14.52
C LEU A 36 7.53 6.39 15.11
N PRO A 37 7.97 7.61 15.45
CA PRO A 37 7.08 8.65 15.93
C PRO A 37 6.20 9.16 14.79
N ILE A 38 4.89 9.20 15.02
CA ILE A 38 3.90 9.65 14.06
C ILE A 38 2.91 10.65 14.66
N ARG A 39 2.29 11.45 13.81
CA ARG A 39 1.10 12.23 14.16
C ARG A 39 -0.13 11.51 13.64
N TRP A 40 -0.89 10.88 14.53
CA TRP A 40 -2.07 10.12 14.20
C TRP A 40 -3.32 11.01 14.13
N TYR A 41 -4.09 10.86 13.05
CA TYR A 41 -5.36 11.55 12.82
C TYR A 41 -6.53 10.61 13.12
N ILE A 42 -7.40 11.03 14.04
CA ILE A 42 -8.59 10.27 14.45
C ILE A 42 -9.82 11.03 14.01
N LYS A 43 -10.70 10.34 13.27
CA LYS A 43 -11.95 10.93 12.80
C LYS A 43 -12.81 11.28 14.02
N SER A 44 -13.09 12.56 14.22
CA SER A 44 -14.03 12.99 15.25
C SER A 44 -15.41 12.53 14.85
N HIS A 45 -15.94 11.52 15.55
CA HIS A 45 -17.35 11.20 15.49
C HIS A 45 -18.08 12.27 16.29
N LYS A 46 -18.27 13.45 15.69
CA LYS A 46 -19.27 14.39 16.21
C LYS A 46 -20.58 13.64 16.18
N THR A 47 -21.01 13.15 17.34
CA THR A 47 -22.31 12.53 17.52
C THR A 47 -23.32 13.55 17.02
N ALA A 48 -23.92 13.28 15.86
CA ALA A 48 -24.84 14.18 15.17
C ALA A 48 -26.17 14.40 15.93
N GLY A 49 -26.19 14.19 17.25
CA GLY A 49 -27.37 14.06 18.07
C GLY A 49 -27.11 14.46 19.52
N GLN A 50 -26.81 15.73 19.76
CA GLN A 50 -27.20 16.42 21.01
C GLN A 50 -27.32 17.94 20.81
N SER A 51 -27.80 18.37 19.64
CA SER A 51 -28.43 19.70 19.45
C SER A 51 -29.96 19.57 19.54
N ALA A 52 -30.46 18.73 20.44
CA ALA A 52 -31.88 18.65 20.81
C ALA A 52 -32.04 19.28 22.20
N GLY A 53 -31.73 20.58 22.33
CA GLY A 53 -31.79 21.22 23.65
C GLY A 53 -31.25 22.65 23.75
N ALA A 54 -31.30 23.47 22.69
CA ALA A 54 -31.05 24.91 22.80
C ALA A 54 -31.72 25.68 21.65
N MET A 55 -32.99 25.38 21.35
CA MET A 55 -33.85 26.26 20.54
C MET A 55 -34.69 27.17 21.44
N VAL A 56 -34.08 27.92 22.35
CA VAL A 56 -34.73 29.12 22.94
C VAL A 56 -33.65 30.14 23.31
N GLY A 57 -33.49 31.18 22.48
CA GLY A 57 -32.75 32.39 22.85
C GLY A 57 -31.60 32.75 21.90
N GLY A 58 -31.91 33.35 20.75
CA GLY A 58 -30.87 33.91 19.88
C GLY A 58 -31.34 34.53 18.58
N LEU A 59 -32.58 35.02 18.51
CA LEU A 59 -33.13 35.70 17.34
C LEU A 59 -32.91 37.21 17.40
N VAL A 60 -31.69 37.69 17.67
CA VAL A 60 -31.33 39.11 17.44
C VAL A 60 -29.83 39.24 17.14
N SER A 61 -29.42 39.02 15.90
CA SER A 61 -28.20 39.63 15.33
C SER A 61 -28.20 39.49 13.82
N GLY A 62 -28.73 40.51 13.14
CA GLY A 62 -28.68 40.55 11.68
C GLY A 62 -29.47 41.68 11.05
N LEU A 63 -29.04 42.93 11.26
CA LEU A 63 -29.33 43.99 10.27
C LEU A 63 -28.17 44.95 9.96
N PHE A 64 -27.03 44.88 10.66
CA PHE A 64 -25.86 45.70 10.34
C PHE A 64 -24.56 44.90 10.51
N GLY A 65 -24.04 44.36 9.42
CA GLY A 65 -22.76 43.63 9.45
C GLY A 65 -22.48 42.95 8.13
N LYS A 66 -21.95 43.71 7.18
CA LYS A 66 -21.36 43.22 5.92
C LYS A 66 -20.03 42.51 6.25
N GLY A 67 -20.11 41.42 6.99
CA GLY A 67 -18.99 40.56 7.38
C GLY A 67 -18.93 39.37 6.43
N ASN A 68 -17.78 39.20 5.80
CA ASN A 68 -17.46 38.13 4.86
C ASN A 68 -17.75 36.77 5.53
N LYS A 69 -18.88 36.14 5.21
CA LYS A 69 -19.19 34.77 5.65
C LYS A 69 -18.29 33.84 4.85
N SER A 70 -17.11 33.53 5.38
CA SER A 70 -16.36 32.36 4.96
C SER A 70 -17.25 31.15 5.20
N SER A 71 -17.81 30.59 4.12
CA SER A 71 -18.42 29.27 4.13
C SER A 71 -17.36 28.27 4.54
N GLY A 72 -17.27 28.01 5.85
CA GLY A 72 -16.48 26.91 6.38
C GLY A 72 -17.05 25.64 5.78
N VAL A 73 -16.36 25.11 4.77
CA VAL A 73 -16.59 23.77 4.26
C VAL A 73 -16.56 22.85 5.48
N ALA A 74 -17.63 22.08 5.68
CA ALA A 74 -17.75 21.09 6.74
C ALA A 74 -16.77 19.94 6.49
N GLY A 75 -15.47 20.22 6.62
CA GLY A 75 -14.41 19.23 6.60
C GLY A 75 -14.57 18.37 7.85
N SER A 76 -14.55 17.05 7.66
CA SER A 76 -14.47 16.10 8.77
C SER A 76 -13.29 16.48 9.66
N GLU A 77 -13.59 16.91 10.89
CA GLU A 77 -12.56 17.38 11.81
C GLU A 77 -11.82 16.17 12.36
N TYR A 78 -10.54 16.04 12.00
CA TYR A 78 -9.67 15.02 12.57
C TYR A 78 -9.01 15.56 13.83
N ILE A 79 -9.05 14.80 14.91
CA ILE A 79 -8.27 15.04 16.13
C ILE A 79 -6.84 14.56 15.87
N ARG A 80 -5.85 15.39 16.17
CA ARG A 80 -4.43 15.09 15.94
C ARG A 80 -3.75 14.71 17.25
N ILE A 81 -3.17 13.51 17.29
CA ILE A 81 -2.55 12.97 18.50
C ILE A 81 -1.15 12.47 18.14
N ASN A 82 -0.16 12.82 18.94
CA ASN A 82 1.18 12.27 18.80
C ASN A 82 1.14 10.82 19.27
N ALA A 83 1.65 9.93 18.43
CA ALA A 83 1.63 8.50 18.67
C ALA A 83 2.94 7.87 18.22
N THR A 84 3.13 6.63 18.64
CA THR A 84 4.26 5.81 18.25
C THR A 84 3.75 4.60 17.50
N PHE A 85 4.36 4.33 16.36
CA PHE A 85 4.10 3.18 15.52
C PHE A 85 4.98 2.01 15.98
N HIS A 86 4.37 0.85 16.19
CA HIS A 86 5.04 -0.39 16.60
C HIS A 86 4.63 -1.56 15.70
N LEU A 87 5.50 -2.55 15.58
CA LEU A 87 5.21 -3.81 14.87
C LEU A 87 5.25 -4.97 15.86
N LEU A 88 4.11 -5.59 16.09
CA LEU A 88 3.95 -6.63 17.10
C LEU A 88 3.28 -7.88 16.52
N ASP A 89 3.67 -9.04 17.04
CA ASP A 89 2.97 -10.29 16.76
C ASP A 89 1.68 -10.34 17.60
N SER A 90 0.55 -10.57 16.94
CA SER A 90 -0.75 -10.78 17.57
C SER A 90 -1.24 -12.21 17.32
N ALA A 91 -2.34 -12.60 17.97
CA ALA A 91 -3.00 -13.89 17.70
C ALA A 91 -3.43 -14.04 16.23
N MET A 92 -3.60 -12.93 15.50
CA MET A 92 -3.98 -12.92 14.08
C MET A 92 -2.78 -12.80 13.12
N GLY A 93 -1.55 -12.84 13.64
CA GLY A 93 -0.31 -12.60 12.89
C GLY A 93 0.31 -11.22 13.16
N PRO A 94 1.27 -10.79 12.33
CA PRO A 94 1.90 -9.48 12.42
C PRO A 94 0.87 -8.35 12.35
N SER A 95 1.00 -7.36 13.23
CA SER A 95 0.13 -6.20 13.30
C SER A 95 0.91 -4.91 13.50
N ILE A 96 0.44 -3.85 12.84
CA ILE A 96 0.82 -2.48 13.14
C ILE A 96 0.03 -2.03 14.36
N VAL A 97 0.73 -1.49 15.35
CA VAL A 97 0.14 -1.02 16.60
C VAL A 97 0.50 0.46 16.79
N VAL A 98 -0.53 1.30 16.89
CA VAL A 98 -0.39 2.74 17.11
C VAL A 98 -0.76 3.06 18.55
N ARG A 99 0.22 3.59 19.29
CA ARG A 99 0.08 3.96 20.71
C ARG A 99 0.15 5.47 20.89
N PRO A 100 -0.85 6.11 21.52
CA PRO A 100 -0.75 7.52 21.90
C PRO A 100 0.45 7.77 22.82
N SER A 101 1.10 8.92 22.68
CA SER A 101 2.16 9.35 23.59
C SER A 101 1.57 9.78 24.93
N GLU A 102 2.06 9.22 26.04
CA GLU A 102 1.57 9.52 27.40
C GLU A 102 1.75 10.99 27.82
N SER A 103 2.72 11.68 27.23
CA SER A 103 3.13 13.04 27.61
C SER A 103 2.35 14.16 26.92
N GLN A 104 1.29 13.85 26.17
CA GLN A 104 0.54 14.88 25.45
C GLN A 104 -0.47 15.56 26.38
N GLU A 105 -0.22 16.83 26.71
CA GLU A 105 -1.21 17.70 27.32
C GLU A 105 -2.35 17.95 26.32
N LEU A 106 -3.42 17.16 26.43
CA LEU A 106 -4.66 17.41 25.72
C LEU A 106 -5.41 18.57 26.40
N SER A 107 -6.08 19.40 25.59
CA SER A 107 -7.02 20.41 26.10
C SER A 107 -8.03 19.75 27.03
N GLN A 108 -8.49 20.46 28.06
CA GLN A 108 -9.49 19.93 29.01
C GLN A 108 -10.78 19.43 28.32
N GLU A 109 -11.09 19.96 27.14
CA GLU A 109 -12.20 19.55 26.29
C GLU A 109 -11.96 18.22 25.55
N ASP A 110 -10.70 17.83 25.33
CA ASP A 110 -10.29 16.60 24.61
C ASP A 110 -9.94 15.43 25.54
N ILE A 111 -9.87 15.65 26.86
CA ILE A 111 -9.49 14.63 27.85
C ILE A 111 -10.43 13.41 27.81
N GLY A 112 -11.68 13.61 27.41
CA GLY A 112 -12.65 12.51 27.28
C GLY A 112 -12.41 11.60 26.06
N ILE A 113 -11.50 11.96 25.16
CA ILE A 113 -11.28 11.28 23.87
C ILE A 113 -9.81 10.89 23.70
N MET A 114 -9.17 10.37 24.76
CA MET A 114 -7.91 9.64 24.58
C MET A 114 -8.22 8.34 23.83
N PRO A 115 -7.76 8.18 22.58
CA PRO A 115 -7.99 6.95 21.85
C PRO A 115 -7.28 5.79 22.54
N ALA A 116 -7.91 4.63 22.53
CA ALA A 116 -7.21 3.41 22.90
C ALA A 116 -6.11 3.10 21.86
N GLU A 117 -5.14 2.27 22.27
CA GLU A 117 -4.20 1.63 21.34
C GLU A 117 -4.95 1.01 20.16
N LYS A 118 -4.49 1.30 18.94
CA LYS A 118 -5.08 0.75 17.70
C LYS A 118 -4.16 -0.31 17.11
N SER A 119 -4.65 -1.55 17.03
CA SER A 119 -3.94 -2.68 16.42
C SER A 119 -4.58 -3.06 15.08
N ILE A 120 -3.77 -3.12 14.02
CA ILE A 120 -4.19 -3.38 12.64
C ILE A 120 -3.34 -4.52 12.08
N PRO A 121 -3.91 -5.73 11.86
CA PRO A 121 -3.18 -6.83 11.24
C PRO A 121 -2.71 -6.47 9.83
N LEU A 122 -1.47 -6.83 9.47
CA LEU A 122 -0.88 -6.53 8.16
C LEU A 122 -1.75 -7.04 7.00
N LYS A 123 -2.37 -8.22 7.18
CA LYS A 123 -3.27 -8.83 6.19
C LYS A 123 -4.51 -8.00 5.83
N ARG A 124 -4.85 -6.99 6.63
CA ARG A 124 -6.03 -6.15 6.41
C ARG A 124 -5.76 -4.86 5.63
N PHE A 125 -4.49 -4.54 5.36
CA PHE A 125 -4.15 -3.39 4.52
C PHE A 125 -4.45 -3.69 3.05
N GLY A 126 -5.11 -2.75 2.37
CA GLY A 126 -5.41 -2.82 0.93
C GLY A 126 -4.52 -1.87 0.14
N LYS A 127 -4.72 -0.58 0.36
CA LYS A 127 -4.04 0.51 -0.36
C LYS A 127 -3.41 1.46 0.64
N ILE A 128 -2.24 2.00 0.30
CA ILE A 128 -1.59 3.07 1.05
C ILE A 128 -1.32 4.21 0.07
N GLU A 129 -1.81 5.39 0.39
CA GLU A 129 -1.67 6.60 -0.42
C GLU A 129 -1.04 7.71 0.40
N HIS A 130 -0.37 8.63 -0.28
CA HIS A 130 -0.07 9.94 0.28
C HIS A 130 -1.13 10.92 -0.24
N VAL A 131 -1.65 11.75 0.65
CA VAL A 131 -2.60 12.81 0.33
C VAL A 131 -1.90 14.13 0.61
N ASP A 132 -1.66 14.88 -0.46
CA ASP A 132 -1.14 16.25 -0.35
C ASP A 132 -2.30 17.16 0.05
N ASP A 133 -2.29 17.65 1.29
CA ASP A 133 -3.28 18.61 1.79
C ASP A 133 -3.00 20.03 1.26
N SER A 134 -2.61 20.17 0.00
CA SER A 134 -2.33 21.46 -0.66
C SER A 134 -3.60 22.32 -0.85
N SER A 135 -4.78 21.77 -0.57
CA SER A 135 -6.07 22.39 -0.83
C SER A 135 -6.57 23.30 0.31
N PHE A 136 -5.92 23.33 1.48
CA PHE A 136 -6.45 24.03 2.67
C PHE A 136 -5.99 25.49 2.83
N LEU A 137 -6.13 26.31 1.78
CA LEU A 137 -5.89 27.77 1.75
C LEU A 137 -4.42 28.18 1.57
N GLY A 138 -4.10 28.51 0.31
CA GLY A 138 -2.85 29.14 -0.06
C GLY A 138 -2.57 30.38 0.78
N MET A 139 -1.48 30.35 1.53
CA MET A 139 -0.44 31.38 1.62
C MET A 139 0.50 30.96 2.76
N GLY A 140 1.57 30.25 2.39
CA GLY A 140 2.75 30.09 3.24
C GLY A 140 2.71 28.89 4.20
N GLY A 141 3.47 27.85 3.85
CA GLY A 141 4.11 26.98 4.83
C GLY A 141 3.77 25.49 4.73
N GLY A 142 4.58 24.77 3.95
CA GLY A 142 4.76 23.32 4.04
C GLY A 142 3.72 22.46 3.33
N CYS A 143 4.15 21.68 2.33
CA CYS A 143 3.38 20.56 1.84
C CYS A 143 3.29 19.52 2.95
N ARG A 144 2.22 19.57 3.74
CA ARG A 144 1.91 18.51 4.70
C ARG A 144 1.38 17.35 3.90
N SER A 145 2.14 16.27 3.86
CA SER A 145 1.74 15.08 3.13
C SER A 145 1.39 14.00 4.12
N THR A 146 0.09 13.70 4.15
CA THR A 146 -0.52 12.78 5.09
C THR A 146 -0.53 11.40 4.47
N VAL A 147 -0.09 10.37 5.20
CA VAL A 147 -0.22 8.97 4.76
C VAL A 147 -1.59 8.45 5.16
N VAL A 148 -2.32 7.86 4.22
CA VAL A 148 -3.64 7.26 4.42
C VAL A 148 -3.61 5.80 4.00
N CYS A 149 -4.01 4.92 4.91
CA CYS A 149 -4.11 3.49 4.71
C CYS A 149 -5.57 3.05 4.68
N TYR A 150 -5.93 2.19 3.73
CA TYR A 150 -7.30 1.71 3.48
C TYR A 150 -7.44 0.22 3.74
N TRP A 151 -8.64 -0.20 4.14
CA TRP A 151 -8.99 -1.62 4.29
C TRP A 151 -8.83 -2.38 2.97
N LYS A 152 -8.41 -3.64 3.06
CA LYS A 152 -8.38 -4.54 1.91
C LYS A 152 -9.79 -4.61 1.31
N ASN A 153 -9.89 -4.38 0.00
CA ASN A 153 -11.15 -4.40 -0.77
C ASN A 153 -12.19 -3.36 -0.32
N SER A 154 -11.77 -2.24 0.28
CA SER A 154 -12.67 -1.17 0.71
C SER A 154 -12.00 0.19 0.60
N GLU A 155 -12.78 1.24 0.34
CA GLU A 155 -12.34 2.65 0.38
C GLU A 155 -12.39 3.25 1.79
N GLU A 156 -12.73 2.44 2.79
CA GLU A 156 -12.76 2.89 4.17
C GLU A 156 -11.32 3.04 4.73
N GLU A 157 -11.03 4.24 5.24
CA GLU A 157 -9.75 4.60 5.86
C GLU A 157 -9.56 3.85 7.20
N ILE A 158 -8.46 3.11 7.32
CA ILE A 158 -8.05 2.47 8.57
C ILE A 158 -7.18 3.40 9.40
N LEU A 159 -6.19 4.04 8.78
CA LEU A 159 -5.16 4.76 9.49
C LEU A 159 -4.74 5.97 8.67
N ARG A 160 -4.67 7.12 9.33
CA ARG A 160 -4.22 8.38 8.74
C ARG A 160 -3.16 8.98 9.64
N PHE A 161 -1.97 9.25 9.12
CA PHE A 161 -0.86 9.74 9.95
C PHE A 161 0.18 10.56 9.16
N ASP A 162 0.90 11.42 9.86
CA ASP A 162 2.14 12.03 9.36
C ASP A 162 3.34 11.36 10.01
N VAL A 163 4.44 11.22 9.26
CA VAL A 163 5.73 10.79 9.79
C VAL A 163 6.41 11.97 10.46
N MET A 164 6.84 11.79 11.71
CA MET A 164 7.60 12.81 12.44
C MET A 164 9.10 12.52 12.36
N CYS A 165 9.92 13.54 12.13
CA CYS A 165 11.38 13.37 12.12
C CYS A 165 11.93 13.18 13.54
N PRO A 166 12.57 12.03 13.85
CA PRO A 166 13.23 11.85 15.13
C PRO A 166 14.39 12.85 15.26
N GLY A 167 14.41 13.62 16.36
CA GLY A 167 15.50 14.57 16.66
C GLY A 167 15.29 16.00 16.16
N SER A 168 14.16 16.32 15.54
CA SER A 168 13.83 17.73 15.29
C SER A 168 13.43 18.42 16.59
N ASN A 169 14.14 19.51 16.96
CA ASN A 169 13.81 20.31 18.15
C ASN A 169 12.48 21.08 17.98
N THR A 170 12.03 21.24 16.74
CA THR A 170 10.72 21.77 16.42
C THR A 170 9.70 20.66 16.65
N LYS A 171 8.83 20.83 17.65
CA LYS A 171 7.71 19.92 17.99
C LYS A 171 6.76 19.57 16.82
N ASN A 172 7.01 20.13 15.63
CA ASN A 172 6.21 20.01 14.42
C ASN A 172 7.06 19.84 13.14
N ALA A 173 8.34 19.41 13.20
CA ALA A 173 9.00 19.08 11.92
C ALA A 173 8.37 17.83 11.34
N GLU A 174 7.72 18.03 10.22
CA GLU A 174 7.25 16.97 9.36
C GLU A 174 8.43 16.36 8.61
N ALA A 175 8.34 15.06 8.36
CA ALA A 175 9.31 14.40 7.51
C ALA A 175 9.28 14.97 6.09
N ASP A 176 10.44 14.97 5.43
CA ASP A 176 10.49 15.26 4.00
C ASP A 176 9.78 14.16 3.19
N ALA A 177 9.51 14.45 1.91
CA ALA A 177 8.81 13.54 1.02
C ALA A 177 9.54 12.21 0.86
N ASP A 178 10.88 12.24 0.77
CA ASP A 178 11.71 11.05 0.60
C ASP A 178 11.60 10.11 1.81
N THR A 179 11.65 10.64 3.03
CA THR A 179 11.49 9.88 4.27
C THR A 179 10.08 9.29 4.36
N ARG A 180 9.05 10.05 3.98
CA ARG A 180 7.66 9.56 3.96
C ARG A 180 7.51 8.41 2.96
N ASP A 181 8.03 8.56 1.75
CA ASP A 181 7.91 7.57 0.69
C ASP A 181 8.70 6.29 1.02
N ASP A 182 9.86 6.43 1.67
CA ASP A 182 10.61 5.31 2.24
C ASP A 182 9.81 4.56 3.33
N VAL A 183 9.13 5.28 4.23
CA VAL A 183 8.23 4.67 5.23
C VAL A 183 7.08 3.92 4.56
N ILE A 184 6.44 4.50 3.53
CA ILE A 184 5.39 3.83 2.76
C ILE A 184 5.93 2.56 2.11
N GLY A 185 7.11 2.64 1.46
CA GLY A 185 7.77 1.49 0.84
C GLY A 185 8.04 0.36 1.83
N LYS A 186 8.54 0.68 3.02
CA LYS A 186 8.79 -0.29 4.11
C LYS A 186 7.51 -0.95 4.61
N ILE A 187 6.42 -0.18 4.78
CA ILE A 187 5.12 -0.75 5.18
C ILE A 187 4.59 -1.70 4.09
N MET A 188 4.64 -1.28 2.82
CA MET A 188 4.21 -2.12 1.69
C MET A 188 5.04 -3.40 1.58
N GLY A 189 6.36 -3.32 1.74
CA GLY A 189 7.25 -4.48 1.76
C GLY A 189 6.90 -5.48 2.86
N LEU A 190 6.54 -5.01 4.05
CA LEU A 190 6.09 -5.88 5.16
C LEU A 190 4.74 -6.54 4.89
N ILE A 191 3.81 -5.83 4.26
CA ILE A 191 2.50 -6.37 3.88
C ILE A 191 2.69 -7.50 2.85
N GLU A 192 3.56 -7.29 1.86
CA GLU A 192 3.86 -8.28 0.83
C GLU A 192 4.62 -9.48 1.40
N TRP A 193 5.59 -9.25 2.29
CA TRP A 193 6.27 -10.31 3.03
C TRP A 193 5.29 -11.18 3.83
N ASP A 194 4.37 -10.59 4.61
CA ASP A 194 3.40 -11.39 5.38
C ASP A 194 2.42 -12.15 4.45
N LYS A 195 2.08 -11.58 3.29
CA LYS A 195 1.31 -12.29 2.26
C LYS A 195 2.07 -13.51 1.74
N ASN A 196 3.34 -13.37 1.35
CA ASN A 196 4.17 -14.47 0.84
C ASN A 196 4.36 -15.56 1.89
N ARG A 197 4.61 -15.17 3.14
CA ARG A 197 4.71 -16.09 4.29
C ARG A 197 3.44 -16.91 4.45
N ARG A 198 2.26 -16.28 4.44
CA ARG A 198 0.96 -16.96 4.56
C ARG A 198 0.65 -17.87 3.37
N CYS A 199 1.06 -17.48 2.16
CA CYS A 199 0.96 -18.32 0.98
C CYS A 199 1.78 -19.60 1.14
N ALA A 200 3.01 -19.48 1.66
CA ALA A 200 3.92 -20.60 1.85
C ALA A 200 3.46 -21.57 2.96
N SER A 201 2.75 -21.07 3.98
CA SER A 201 2.17 -21.91 5.05
C SER A 201 0.83 -22.56 4.67
N GLY A 202 0.22 -22.16 3.55
CA GLY A 202 -1.13 -22.59 3.18
C GLY A 202 -2.24 -21.96 4.02
N GLU A 203 -1.95 -20.91 4.78
CA GLU A 203 -2.93 -20.16 5.59
C GLU A 203 -3.82 -19.23 4.77
N LEU A 204 -3.44 -18.93 3.53
CA LEU A 204 -4.25 -18.14 2.61
C LEU A 204 -5.32 -19.05 1.98
N GLU A 205 -6.47 -19.17 2.63
CA GLU A 205 -7.72 -19.46 1.93
C GLU A 205 -7.94 -18.31 0.93
N GLU A 206 -8.20 -18.67 -0.32
CA GLU A 206 -8.25 -17.76 -1.46
C GLU A 206 -9.50 -16.86 -1.38
N ASP A 207 -9.50 -15.87 -0.48
CA ASP A 207 -10.47 -14.75 -0.46
C ASP A 207 -10.22 -13.77 -1.64
N ASP A 208 -9.85 -14.30 -2.81
CA ASP A 208 -9.57 -13.58 -4.05
C ASP A 208 -10.80 -13.59 -4.97
N GLU A 209 -12.00 -13.46 -4.38
CA GLU A 209 -13.27 -13.26 -5.08
C GLU A 209 -13.41 -11.83 -5.66
N SER A 210 -12.36 -11.29 -6.27
CA SER A 210 -12.48 -10.09 -7.12
C SER A 210 -11.89 -10.26 -8.51
N SER A 211 -11.88 -11.48 -9.04
CA SER A 211 -11.97 -11.64 -10.49
C SER A 211 -13.40 -11.34 -10.92
N SER A 212 -13.74 -10.05 -11.06
CA SER A 212 -14.84 -9.64 -11.93
C SER A 212 -14.49 -10.18 -13.32
N PRO A 213 -15.24 -11.15 -13.88
CA PRO A 213 -15.09 -11.47 -15.27
C PRO A 213 -15.66 -10.28 -16.03
N GLU A 214 -14.79 -9.40 -16.52
CA GLU A 214 -15.18 -8.54 -17.64
C GLU A 214 -15.58 -9.49 -18.77
N GLU A 215 -16.89 -9.53 -19.03
CA GLU A 215 -17.48 -10.17 -20.20
C GLU A 215 -16.88 -9.46 -21.42
N ASP A 216 -15.92 -10.13 -22.05
CA ASP A 216 -15.36 -9.77 -23.35
C ASP A 216 -16.43 -10.09 -24.40
N ASP A 217 -17.44 -9.21 -24.47
CA ASP A 217 -18.55 -9.24 -25.42
C ASP A 217 -18.06 -8.69 -26.77
N PHE A 218 -17.22 -9.48 -27.45
CA PHE A 218 -16.90 -9.27 -28.86
C PHE A 218 -17.78 -10.19 -29.71
N GLU A 219 -19.03 -9.77 -29.93
CA GLU A 219 -19.83 -10.21 -31.08
C GLU A 219 -19.18 -9.65 -32.35
N ASN A 220 -18.23 -10.39 -32.92
CA ASN A 220 -17.76 -10.17 -34.29
C ASN A 220 -18.64 -10.99 -35.25
N GLU A 221 -19.79 -10.43 -35.62
CA GLU A 221 -20.62 -10.93 -36.72
C GLU A 221 -19.92 -10.64 -38.06
N ASN A 222 -19.34 -11.69 -38.67
CA ASN A 222 -19.34 -11.99 -40.11
C ASN A 222 -18.15 -12.90 -40.46
N ASP A 223 -18.36 -14.20 -40.64
CA ASP A 223 -18.09 -14.87 -41.93
C ASP A 223 -18.54 -16.35 -41.95
N VAL A 224 -19.60 -16.60 -42.72
CA VAL A 224 -19.83 -17.70 -43.68
C VAL A 224 -18.98 -18.99 -43.59
N CYS A 225 -19.69 -20.08 -43.23
CA CYS A 225 -19.60 -21.46 -43.72
C CYS A 225 -18.28 -22.27 -43.59
N GLN A 226 -18.29 -23.35 -42.78
CA GLN A 226 -18.48 -24.75 -43.24
C GLN A 226 -18.15 -25.77 -42.13
N ASN A 227 -19.08 -26.71 -41.99
CA ASN A 227 -19.08 -27.94 -41.19
C ASN A 227 -17.73 -28.62 -40.93
N VAL A 228 -17.27 -28.63 -39.67
CA VAL A 228 -16.49 -29.74 -39.10
C VAL A 228 -16.95 -29.98 -37.67
N THR A 229 -17.43 -31.20 -37.43
CA THR A 229 -17.91 -31.72 -36.14
C THR A 229 -16.78 -31.69 -35.11
N THR A 230 -16.92 -30.88 -34.06
CA THR A 230 -16.01 -30.90 -32.89
C THR A 230 -16.76 -31.29 -31.61
N PRO A 231 -16.11 -32.06 -30.71
CA PRO A 231 -16.71 -32.51 -29.47
C PRO A 231 -16.89 -31.36 -28.48
N THR A 232 -17.92 -31.54 -27.69
CA THR A 232 -18.39 -30.72 -26.58
C THR A 232 -17.42 -30.69 -25.40
N LYS A 233 -17.53 -29.61 -24.61
CA LYS A 233 -16.98 -29.36 -23.26
C LYS A 233 -15.53 -28.89 -23.16
N SER A 234 -15.38 -27.57 -23.10
CA SER A 234 -14.20 -26.86 -22.63
C SER A 234 -14.16 -26.79 -21.10
N ASP A 235 -13.83 -27.92 -20.46
CA ASP A 235 -13.33 -27.91 -19.09
C ASP A 235 -11.89 -27.37 -19.13
N LYS A 236 -11.74 -26.03 -19.09
CA LYS A 236 -10.44 -25.43 -18.77
C LYS A 236 -10.20 -25.68 -17.28
N PRO A 237 -9.15 -26.43 -16.87
CA PRO A 237 -8.82 -26.56 -15.46
C PRO A 237 -8.34 -25.19 -14.95
N ARG A 238 -9.26 -24.42 -14.38
CA ARG A 238 -8.96 -23.22 -13.59
C ARG A 238 -8.35 -23.68 -12.28
N GLY A 239 -7.02 -23.67 -12.22
CA GLY A 239 -6.27 -24.01 -11.02
C GLY A 239 -4.79 -23.71 -11.20
N LYS A 240 -4.06 -23.60 -10.09
CA LYS A 240 -2.62 -23.27 -10.00
C LYS A 240 -1.74 -24.02 -11.02
N ALA A 241 -2.12 -25.24 -11.40
CA ALA A 241 -1.45 -26.04 -12.44
C ALA A 241 -1.52 -25.41 -13.85
N ALA A 242 -2.62 -24.78 -14.23
CA ALA A 242 -2.76 -24.09 -15.52
C ALA A 242 -1.94 -22.79 -15.56
N ASN A 243 -1.88 -22.06 -14.46
CA ASN A 243 -1.02 -20.87 -14.34
C ASN A 243 0.47 -21.27 -14.38
N MET A 244 0.87 -22.31 -13.66
CA MET A 244 2.23 -22.86 -13.76
C MET A 244 2.56 -23.35 -15.17
N ALA A 245 1.63 -24.02 -15.86
CA ALA A 245 1.82 -24.44 -17.24
C ALA A 245 1.98 -23.23 -18.18
N HIS A 246 1.26 -22.14 -17.95
CA HIS A 246 1.39 -20.90 -18.69
C HIS A 246 2.76 -20.24 -18.49
N PHE A 247 3.23 -20.14 -17.23
CA PHE A 247 4.57 -19.60 -16.94
C PHE A 247 5.69 -20.48 -17.49
N ALA A 248 5.60 -21.80 -17.33
CA ALA A 248 6.56 -22.75 -17.90
C ALA A 248 6.62 -22.64 -19.43
N LYS A 249 5.46 -22.50 -20.10
CA LYS A 249 5.39 -22.30 -21.55
C LYS A 249 6.04 -20.97 -21.97
N ARG A 250 5.78 -19.88 -21.24
CA ARG A 250 6.36 -18.55 -21.50
C ARG A 250 7.88 -18.55 -21.31
N GLU A 251 8.38 -19.27 -20.32
CA GLU A 251 9.82 -19.41 -20.06
C GLU A 251 10.53 -20.21 -21.14
N ILE A 252 9.95 -21.32 -21.59
CA ILE A 252 10.46 -22.11 -22.73
C ILE A 252 10.49 -21.26 -24.01
N GLU A 253 9.46 -20.45 -24.26
CA GLU A 253 9.40 -19.56 -25.42
C GLU A 253 10.49 -18.46 -25.37
N MET A 254 10.70 -17.86 -24.20
CA MET A 254 11.78 -16.90 -23.95
C MET A 254 13.17 -17.51 -24.19
N GLN A 255 13.41 -18.71 -23.66
CA GLN A 255 14.68 -19.41 -23.86
C GLN A 255 14.90 -19.78 -25.33
N LYS A 256 13.84 -20.15 -26.07
CA LYS A 256 13.91 -20.44 -27.50
C LYS A 256 14.24 -19.18 -28.30
N ARG A 257 13.55 -18.06 -28.03
CA ARG A 257 13.87 -16.75 -28.64
C ARG A 257 15.30 -16.30 -28.37
N LYS A 258 15.82 -16.53 -27.16
CA LYS A 258 17.21 -16.21 -26.81
C LYS A 258 18.20 -17.08 -27.60
N ARG A 259 17.99 -18.41 -27.64
CA ARG A 259 18.80 -19.34 -28.44
C ARG A 259 18.78 -19.00 -29.92
N ASP A 260 17.63 -18.62 -30.47
CA ASP A 260 17.52 -18.23 -31.89
C ASP A 260 18.25 -16.93 -32.19
N ARG A 261 18.21 -15.94 -31.28
CA ARG A 261 18.99 -14.69 -31.40
C ARG A 261 20.49 -14.98 -31.36
N GLU A 262 20.95 -15.82 -30.43
CA GLU A 262 22.36 -16.23 -30.33
C GLU A 262 22.81 -17.04 -31.55
N LYS A 263 21.97 -17.96 -32.05
CA LYS A 263 22.25 -18.73 -33.26
C LYS A 263 22.38 -17.84 -34.48
N LYS A 264 21.49 -16.85 -34.64
CA LYS A 264 21.60 -15.84 -35.71
C LYS A 264 22.89 -15.04 -35.55
N LYS A 265 23.17 -14.51 -34.36
CA LYS A 265 24.39 -13.76 -34.06
C LYS A 265 25.65 -14.58 -34.42
N ASN A 266 25.69 -15.85 -34.03
CA ASN A 266 26.81 -16.76 -34.33
C ASN A 266 26.94 -17.08 -35.82
N ALA A 267 25.82 -17.25 -36.54
CA ALA A 267 25.83 -17.43 -38.00
C ALA A 267 26.44 -16.21 -38.69
N TYR A 268 26.02 -15.00 -38.30
CA TYR A 268 26.60 -13.77 -38.84
C TYR A 268 28.07 -13.57 -38.47
N LEU A 269 28.48 -13.92 -37.24
CA LEU A 269 29.88 -13.87 -36.81
C LEU A 269 30.76 -14.81 -37.65
N LYS A 270 30.27 -16.02 -37.95
CA LYS A 270 31.00 -17.03 -38.72
C LYS A 270 31.16 -16.64 -40.19
N ASP A 271 30.12 -16.09 -40.82
CA ASP A 271 30.14 -15.76 -42.25
C ASP A 271 30.75 -14.38 -42.55
N SER A 272 30.71 -13.43 -41.63
CA SER A 272 31.08 -12.03 -41.92
C SER A 272 32.27 -11.48 -41.13
N GLY A 273 32.94 -12.32 -40.33
CA GLY A 273 34.17 -11.94 -39.62
C GLY A 273 33.98 -10.85 -38.56
N GLY A 274 32.81 -10.80 -37.90
CA GLY A 274 32.49 -9.90 -36.78
C GLY A 274 32.30 -8.41 -37.13
N LEU A 275 32.98 -7.88 -38.16
CA LEU A 275 32.98 -6.45 -38.47
C LEU A 275 31.62 -5.95 -39.00
N LYS A 276 30.93 -6.74 -39.84
CA LYS A 276 29.61 -6.36 -40.39
C LYS A 276 28.50 -6.37 -39.34
N TYR A 277 28.57 -7.24 -38.33
CA TYR A 277 27.56 -7.31 -37.28
C TYR A 277 27.57 -6.07 -36.40
N THR A 278 28.76 -5.52 -36.13
CA THR A 278 28.93 -4.26 -35.39
C THR A 278 28.42 -3.07 -36.19
N ALA A 279 28.69 -3.00 -37.50
CA ALA A 279 28.16 -1.95 -38.36
C ALA A 279 26.62 -1.97 -38.45
N LEU A 280 26.01 -3.15 -38.58
CA LEU A 280 24.54 -3.29 -38.61
C LEU A 280 23.89 -2.92 -37.27
N ALA A 281 24.53 -3.25 -36.14
CA ALA A 281 24.05 -2.90 -34.81
C ALA A 281 24.15 -1.39 -34.53
N MET A 282 25.14 -0.70 -35.11
CA MET A 282 25.26 0.76 -35.03
C MET A 282 24.25 1.48 -35.94
N ALA A 283 23.89 0.92 -37.10
CA ALA A 283 22.92 1.51 -38.01
C ALA A 283 21.45 1.42 -37.53
N ASN A 284 21.08 0.44 -36.71
CA ASN A 284 19.72 0.33 -36.15
C ASN A 284 19.50 1.15 -34.86
N ARG A 285 20.51 1.90 -34.40
CA ARG A 285 20.43 2.76 -33.21
C ARG A 285 20.24 4.25 -33.55
N SER A 286 20.32 4.63 -34.83
CA SER A 286 19.95 5.95 -35.36
C SER A 286 18.50 5.97 -35.78
#